data_AF-A0A2V9GBQ6-F1
#
_entry.id   AF-A0A2V9GBQ6-F1
#
_cell.length_a   1.000
_cell.length_b   1.000
_cell.length_c   1.000
_cell.angle_alpha   90.00
_cell.angle_beta   90.00
_cell.angle_gamma   90.00
#
_symmetry.space_group_name_H-M   'P 1'
#
loop_
_entity.id
_entity.type
_entity.pdbx_description
1 polymer ?
#
loop_
_entity_poly.entity_id
_entity_poly.type
_entity_poly.pdbx_seq_one_letter_code
_entity_poly.pdbx_strand_id
1 'polypeptide(L)'
;MNQELSTTVGRLIETHFPQLRRTVRKNLTRLTCALLRLALSVRFGYGGLHLTSVARALPQGLNFKSSYKWLSRFLKCKYFDPSSLAKSAGAVEGMVRRHLFGRLYRNSL
;
A
#
# COMPACT_ATOMS: atom_id res chain seq x y z
N MET A 1 0.17 -12.72 -10.68
CA MET A 1 1.03 -12.32 -9.53
C MET A 1 0.38 -11.39 -8.49
N ASN A 2 -0.97 -11.23 -8.43
CA ASN A 2 -1.60 -10.17 -7.61
C ASN A 2 -2.53 -10.62 -6.47
N GLN A 3 -3.03 -11.85 -6.51
CA GLN A 3 -4.03 -12.31 -5.54
C GLN A 3 -3.38 -12.76 -4.23
N GLU A 4 -2.26 -13.48 -4.29
CA GLU A 4 -1.49 -13.88 -3.10
C GLU A 4 -0.96 -12.68 -2.31
N LEU A 5 -0.35 -11.70 -2.98
CA LEU A 5 0.12 -10.47 -2.32
C LEU A 5 -1.03 -9.74 -1.62
N SER A 6 -2.18 -9.62 -2.30
CA SER A 6 -3.36 -8.97 -1.71
C SER A 6 -3.91 -9.74 -0.51
N THR A 7 -3.87 -11.07 -0.53
CA THR A 7 -4.29 -11.91 0.60
C THR A 7 -3.34 -11.77 1.78
N THR A 8 -2.03 -11.82 1.55
CA THR A 8 -1.00 -11.66 2.59
C THR A 8 -1.07 -10.28 3.23
N VAL A 9 -1.11 -9.22 2.43
CA VAL A 9 -1.27 -7.84 2.92
C VAL A 9 -2.61 -7.66 3.64
N GLY A 10 -3.68 -8.28 3.13
CA GLY A 10 -5.00 -8.29 3.77
C GLY A 10 -4.94 -8.85 5.20
N ARG A 11 -4.36 -10.05 5.37
CA ARG A 11 -4.20 -10.68 6.69
C ARG A 11 -3.37 -9.82 7.63
N LEU A 12 -2.23 -9.29 7.16
CA LEU A 12 -1.38 -8.42 7.99
C LEU A 12 -2.13 -7.18 8.47
N ILE A 13 -2.93 -6.56 7.61
CA ILE A 13 -3.75 -5.41 7.99
C ILE A 13 -4.85 -5.80 8.98
N GLU A 14 -5.46 -6.97 8.84
CA GLU A 14 -6.44 -7.47 9.80
C GLU A 14 -5.81 -7.73 11.17
N THR A 15 -4.60 -8.30 11.22
CA THR A 15 -3.86 -8.57 12.45
C THR A 15 -3.38 -7.30 13.14
N HIS A 16 -2.83 -6.34 12.40
CA HIS A 16 -2.26 -5.11 12.98
C HIS A 16 -3.29 -3.99 13.19
N PHE A 17 -4.43 -4.05 12.49
CA PHE A 17 -5.47 -3.03 12.55
C PHE A 17 -6.88 -3.59 12.77
N PRO A 18 -7.10 -4.46 13.78
CA PRO A 18 -8.42 -5.01 14.06
C PRO A 18 -9.47 -3.94 14.38
N GLN A 19 -9.05 -2.80 14.93
CA GLN A 19 -9.87 -1.64 15.28
C GLN A 19 -10.41 -0.85 14.09
N LEU A 20 -9.79 -0.97 12.90
CA LEU A 20 -10.26 -0.26 11.72
C LEU A 20 -11.56 -0.87 11.18
N ARG A 21 -12.43 -0.05 10.59
CA ARG A 21 -13.63 -0.58 9.92
C ARG A 21 -13.22 -1.52 8.78
N ARG A 22 -13.99 -2.58 8.53
CA ARG A 22 -13.71 -3.56 7.46
C ARG A 22 -13.48 -2.91 6.10
N THR A 23 -14.26 -1.88 5.76
CA THR A 23 -14.10 -1.11 4.52
C THR A 23 -12.79 -0.33 4.47
N VAL A 24 -12.36 0.23 5.61
CA VAL A 24 -11.07 0.94 5.72
C VAL A 24 -9.91 -0.04 5.55
N ARG A 25 -9.98 -1.21 6.18
CA ARG A 25 -8.97 -2.27 6.00
C ARG A 25 -8.85 -2.71 4.54
N LYS A 26 -9.97 -3.01 3.86
CA LYS A 26 -9.97 -3.38 2.43
C LYS A 26 -9.32 -2.30 1.57
N ASN A 27 -9.64 -1.03 1.81
CA ASN A 27 -9.06 0.08 1.06
C ASN A 27 -7.56 0.24 1.36
N LEU A 28 -7.16 0.05 2.62
CA LEU A 28 -5.76 0.09 3.04
C LEU A 28 -4.96 -1.04 2.38
N THR A 29 -5.49 -2.27 2.34
CA THR A 29 -4.87 -3.39 1.62
C THR A 29 -4.63 -3.04 0.16
N ARG A 30 -5.64 -2.45 -0.48
CA ARG A 30 -5.57 -2.06 -1.88
C ARG A 30 -4.53 -0.96 -2.13
N LEU A 31 -4.43 0.02 -1.21
CA LEU A 31 -3.42 1.08 -1.25
C LEU A 31 -2.01 0.51 -1.03
N THR A 32 -1.80 -0.32 -0.01
CA THR A 32 -0.51 -0.92 0.31
C THR A 32 0.00 -1.79 -0.84
N CYS A 33 -0.87 -2.57 -1.48
CA CYS A 33 -0.50 -3.32 -2.69
C CYS A 33 -0.03 -2.40 -3.83
N ALA A 34 -0.68 -1.26 -4.04
CA ALA A 34 -0.26 -0.29 -5.06
C ALA A 34 1.10 0.33 -4.73
N LEU A 35 1.34 0.66 -3.47
CA LEU A 35 2.63 1.18 -2.99
C LEU A 35 3.76 0.17 -3.14
N LEU A 36 3.53 -1.10 -2.78
CA LEU A 36 4.51 -2.17 -2.96
C LEU A 36 4.87 -2.37 -4.43
N ARG A 37 3.88 -2.33 -5.33
CA ARG A 37 4.14 -2.40 -6.78
C ARG A 37 4.97 -1.23 -7.28
N LEU A 38 4.70 -0.02 -6.79
CA LEU A 38 5.51 1.14 -7.15
C LEU A 38 6.93 1.01 -6.61
N ALA A 39 7.08 0.57 -5.36
CA ALA A 39 8.39 0.36 -4.71
C ALA A 39 9.23 -0.70 -5.41
N LEU A 40 8.58 -1.73 -5.98
CA LEU A 40 9.21 -2.73 -6.83
C LEU A 40 9.51 -2.23 -8.26
N SER A 41 8.97 -1.08 -8.66
CA SER A 41 9.28 -0.50 -9.96
C SER A 41 10.58 0.30 -9.87
N VAL A 42 11.49 0.09 -10.83
CA VAL A 42 12.84 0.68 -10.91
C VAL A 42 12.83 2.23 -10.85
N ARG A 43 11.67 2.88 -11.05
CA ARG A 43 11.51 4.34 -11.05
C ARG A 43 11.08 4.95 -9.71
N PHE A 44 11.08 4.18 -8.63
CA PHE A 44 10.75 4.70 -7.30
C PHE A 44 11.90 5.61 -6.80
N GLY A 45 11.79 6.92 -7.02
CA GLY A 45 12.79 7.89 -6.51
C GLY A 45 12.93 9.19 -7.28
N TYR A 46 12.51 9.26 -8.54
CA TYR A 46 12.60 10.51 -9.32
C TYR A 46 11.30 11.31 -9.20
N GLY A 47 11.29 12.32 -8.32
CA GLY A 47 10.22 13.34 -8.25
C GLY A 47 9.14 13.14 -7.19
N GLY A 48 9.32 12.22 -6.24
CA GLY A 48 8.38 12.01 -5.14
C GLY A 48 7.15 11.16 -5.48
N LEU A 49 6.48 10.68 -4.43
CA LEU A 49 5.33 9.78 -4.57
C LEU A 49 4.04 10.57 -4.89
N HIS A 50 3.75 10.77 -6.17
CA HIS A 50 2.51 11.44 -6.60
C HIS A 50 1.28 10.52 -6.55
N LEU A 51 0.12 11.09 -6.17
CA LEU A 51 -1.19 10.42 -6.20
C LEU A 51 -1.51 9.79 -7.56
N THR A 52 -1.08 10.45 -8.64
CA THR A 52 -1.21 9.98 -10.03
C THR A 52 -0.51 8.64 -10.23
N SER A 53 0.71 8.48 -9.70
CA SER A 53 1.49 7.24 -9.78
C SER A 53 0.84 6.12 -8.99
N VAL A 54 0.34 6.41 -7.78
CA VAL A 54 -0.39 5.46 -6.94
C VAL A 54 -1.69 5.02 -7.62
N ALA A 55 -2.44 5.95 -8.20
CA ALA A 55 -3.68 5.65 -8.91
C ALA A 55 -3.46 4.73 -10.12
N ARG A 56 -2.34 4.88 -10.83
CA ARG A 56 -1.94 4.01 -11.95
C ARG A 56 -1.49 2.62 -11.49
N ALA A 57 -0.94 2.51 -10.29
CA ALA A 57 -0.45 1.25 -9.73
C ALA A 57 -1.52 0.39 -9.06
N LEU A 58 -2.75 0.87 -8.92
CA LEU A 58 -3.87 0.11 -8.36
C LEU A 58 -4.20 -1.14 -9.22
N PRO A 59 -4.78 -2.21 -8.63
CA PRO A 59 -5.14 -3.45 -9.35
C PRO A 59 -5.99 -3.19 -10.61
N GLN A 60 -5.72 -3.98 -11.66
CA GLN A 60 -6.41 -3.92 -12.95
C GLN A 60 -7.94 -4.02 -12.79
N GLY A 61 -8.68 -3.27 -13.60
CA GLY A 61 -10.15 -3.29 -13.65
C GLY A 61 -10.84 -1.94 -13.39
N LEU A 62 -10.09 -0.89 -13.01
CA LEU A 62 -10.64 0.46 -12.84
C LEU A 62 -9.85 1.46 -13.67
N ASN A 63 -10.55 2.28 -14.47
CA ASN A 63 -9.92 3.35 -15.22
C ASN A 63 -9.22 4.35 -14.28
N PHE A 64 -8.19 5.04 -14.79
CA PHE A 64 -7.36 5.96 -14.01
C PHE A 64 -8.20 6.99 -13.23
N LYS A 65 -9.23 7.57 -13.87
CA LYS A 65 -10.10 8.58 -13.26
C LYS A 65 -10.85 8.04 -12.03
N SER A 66 -11.40 6.83 -12.13
CA SER A 66 -12.06 6.14 -11.02
C SER A 66 -11.10 5.81 -9.89
N SER A 67 -9.91 5.31 -10.23
CA SER A 67 -8.84 5.00 -9.28
C SER A 67 -8.36 6.26 -8.54
N TYR A 68 -8.17 7.37 -9.24
CA TYR A 68 -7.78 8.65 -8.67
C TYR A 68 -8.87 9.23 -7.76
N LYS A 69 -10.14 9.18 -8.18
CA LYS A 69 -11.29 9.63 -7.36
C LYS A 69 -11.45 8.79 -6.10
N TRP A 70 -11.31 7.46 -6.21
CA TRP A 70 -11.31 6.56 -5.06
C TRP A 70 -10.19 6.90 -4.08
N LEU A 71 -8.96 7.07 -4.58
CA LEU A 71 -7.78 7.38 -3.76
C LEU A 71 -7.97 8.70 -3.01
N SER A 72 -8.42 9.74 -3.72
CA SER A 72 -8.71 11.04 -3.12
C SER A 72 -9.78 10.95 -2.03
N ARG A 73 -10.85 10.17 -2.23
CA ARG A 73 -11.89 9.95 -1.21
C ARG A 73 -11.38 9.14 -0.02
N PHE A 74 -10.56 8.12 -0.25
CA PHE A 74 -10.04 7.28 0.82
C PHE A 74 -9.11 8.07 1.74
N LEU A 75 -8.21 8.87 1.18
CA LEU A 75 -7.29 9.71 1.96
C LEU A 75 -8.00 10.81 2.75
N LYS A 76 -9.20 11.22 2.33
CA LYS A 76 -10.06 12.18 3.05
C LYS A 76 -11.08 11.51 3.98
N CYS A 77 -11.06 10.18 4.11
CA CYS A 77 -12.06 9.46 4.89
C CYS A 77 -11.86 9.75 6.38
N LYS A 78 -12.87 10.31 7.07
CA LYS A 78 -12.80 10.62 8.51
C LYS A 78 -12.55 9.41 9.42
N TYR A 79 -12.81 8.19 8.92
CA TYR A 79 -12.54 6.94 9.64
C TYR A 79 -11.14 6.38 9.38
N PHE A 80 -10.36 7.09 8.57
CA PHE A 80 -8.98 6.80 8.27
C PHE A 80 -8.18 8.02 8.72
N ASP A 81 -7.63 7.95 9.94
CA ASP A 81 -6.72 8.98 10.43
C ASP A 81 -5.28 8.63 9.98
N PRO A 82 -4.67 9.41 9.07
CA PRO A 82 -3.31 9.17 8.61
C PRO A 82 -2.29 9.24 9.76
N SER A 83 -2.59 9.96 10.84
CA SER A 83 -1.70 10.12 12.00
C SER A 83 -1.64 8.83 12.83
N SER A 84 -2.80 8.21 13.05
CA SER A 84 -2.90 6.85 13.61
C SER A 84 -2.20 5.80 12.72
N LEU A 85 -2.21 6.03 11.40
CA LEU A 85 -1.44 5.22 10.47
C LEU A 85 0.06 5.54 10.55
N ALA A 86 0.52 6.78 10.73
CA ALA A 86 1.96 7.10 10.75
C ALA A 86 2.72 6.34 11.85
N LYS A 87 2.12 6.21 13.05
CA LYS A 87 2.66 5.39 14.14
C LYS A 87 2.80 3.91 13.79
N SER A 88 1.95 3.41 12.91
CA SER A 88 1.95 2.02 12.43
C SER A 88 2.57 1.86 11.04
N ALA A 89 2.78 2.96 10.31
CA ALA A 89 3.47 3.05 9.03
C ALA A 89 4.97 2.95 9.24
N GLY A 90 5.51 3.33 10.40
CA GLY A 90 6.84 2.89 10.82
C GLY A 90 6.95 1.35 10.90
N ALA A 91 5.87 0.66 11.27
CA ALA A 91 5.81 -0.81 11.22
C ALA A 91 5.68 -1.33 9.79
N VAL A 92 4.90 -0.66 8.91
CA VAL A 92 4.82 -1.00 7.48
C VAL A 92 6.13 -0.72 6.76
N GLU A 93 6.80 0.41 7.00
CA GLU A 93 8.13 0.75 6.52
C GLU A 93 9.17 -0.26 7.04
N GLY A 94 9.11 -0.63 8.31
CA GLY A 94 9.93 -1.69 8.89
C GLY A 94 9.64 -3.07 8.31
N MET A 95 8.41 -3.35 7.89
CA MET A 95 8.01 -4.59 7.23
C MET A 95 8.45 -4.60 5.77
N VAL A 96 8.30 -3.48 5.05
CA VAL A 96 8.78 -3.23 3.69
C VAL A 96 10.30 -3.34 3.68
N ARG A 97 11.02 -2.67 4.58
CA ARG A 97 12.48 -2.81 4.74
C ARG A 97 12.88 -4.24 5.05
N ARG A 98 12.28 -4.90 6.07
CA ARG A 98 12.68 -6.28 6.43
C ARG A 98 12.40 -7.31 5.34
N HIS A 99 11.30 -7.21 4.60
CA HIS A 99 10.97 -8.17 3.54
C HIS A 99 11.57 -7.84 2.17
N LEU A 100 11.70 -6.56 1.78
CA LEU A 100 12.33 -6.20 0.50
C LEU A 100 13.86 -6.17 0.59
N PHE A 101 14.46 -5.55 1.61
CA PHE A 101 15.93 -5.56 1.73
C PHE A 101 16.47 -6.97 2.04
N GLY A 102 15.76 -7.76 2.86
CA GLY A 102 16.16 -9.14 3.15
C GLY A 102 16.13 -10.08 1.93
N ARG A 103 15.34 -9.77 0.90
CA ARG A 103 15.33 -10.52 -0.38
C ARG A 103 16.34 -10.01 -1.40
N LEU A 104 16.66 -8.72 -1.37
CA LEU A 104 17.67 -8.13 -2.28
C LEU A 104 19.10 -8.49 -1.87
N TYR A 105 19.39 -8.63 -0.57
CA TYR A 105 20.74 -9.03 -0.10
C TYR A 105 21.00 -10.54 -0.11
N ARG A 106 19.98 -11.40 -0.25
CA ARG A 106 20.16 -12.87 -0.28
C ARG A 106 20.38 -13.43 -1.70
N ASN A 107 20.44 -12.59 -2.72
CA ASN A 107 20.80 -12.96 -4.09
C ASN A 107 22.06 -12.24 -4.59
N SER A 108 22.91 -11.77 -3.68
CA SER A 108 24.20 -11.15 -3.99
C SER A 108 25.38 -11.81 -3.27
N LEU A 109 25.22 -13.09 -2.90
CA LEU A 109 26.29 -14.00 -2.48
C LEU A 109 26.18 -15.27 -3.31
#